data_AF-A0AA41VZ64-F1
#
_entry.id   AF-A0AA41VZ64-F1
#
_cell.length_a   1.000
_cell.length_b   1.000
_cell.length_c   1.000
_cell.angle_alpha   90.00
_cell.angle_beta   90.00
_cell.angle_gamma   90.00
#
_symmetry.space_group_name_H-M   'P 1'
#
loop_
_entity.id
_entity.type
_entity.pdbx_description
1 polymer ?
#
loop_
_entity_poly.entity_id
_entity_poly.type
_entity_poly.pdbx_seq_one_letter_code
_entity_poly.pdbx_strand_id
1 'polypeptide(L)'
;MSPDSTVGDLITMVIKQYSKEGRRPLLPTLNLSDFNLHYSQFSLESLDKEEKLIQLGSRNFFLCPKNRDAYVGSRPFLTDSTSNQAERVTNKTVQPPWCNLIDFLMITSTSL
;
A
#
# COMPACT_ATOMS: atom_id res chain seq x y z
N MET A 1 7.35 21.30 -8.58
CA MET A 1 7.16 21.49 -7.12
C MET A 1 8.03 22.64 -6.67
N SER A 2 7.55 23.44 -5.73
CA SER A 2 8.35 24.50 -5.11
C SER A 2 9.41 23.90 -4.17
N PRO A 3 10.54 24.58 -3.93
CA PRO A 3 11.53 24.11 -2.94
C PRO A 3 10.97 24.09 -1.51
N ASP A 4 9.93 24.88 -1.25
CA ASP A 4 9.22 24.95 0.04
C ASP A 4 8.01 24.00 0.12
N SER A 5 7.83 23.08 -0.83
CA SER A 5 6.73 22.11 -0.80
C SER A 5 6.83 21.23 0.45
N THR A 6 5.68 20.92 1.05
CA THR A 6 5.59 20.03 2.21
C THR A 6 5.31 18.58 1.80
N VAL A 7 5.41 17.67 2.76
CA VAL A 7 4.94 16.27 2.64
C VAL A 7 3.45 16.23 2.21
N GLY A 8 2.60 17.09 2.80
CA GLY A 8 1.20 17.19 2.43
C GLY A 8 0.99 17.60 0.97
N ASP A 9 1.80 18.53 0.45
CA ASP A 9 1.75 18.95 -0.95
C ASP A 9 2.13 17.81 -1.90
N LEU A 10 3.12 16.99 -1.52
CA LEU A 10 3.54 15.83 -2.30
C LEU A 10 2.43 14.78 -2.38
N ILE A 11 1.81 14.44 -1.25
CA ILE A 11 0.65 13.51 -1.20
C ILE A 11 -0.46 14.01 -2.14
N THR A 12 -0.76 15.31 -2.05
CA THR A 12 -1.76 15.97 -2.89
C THR A 12 -1.46 15.82 -4.38
N MET A 13 -0.21 16.10 -4.77
CA MET A 13 0.22 16.05 -6.15
C MET A 13 0.18 14.62 -6.69
N VAL A 14 0.67 13.64 -5.92
CA VAL A 14 0.72 12.23 -6.33
C VAL A 14 -0.68 11.66 -6.54
N ILE A 15 -1.61 11.89 -5.61
CA ILE A 15 -2.99 11.37 -5.72
C ILE A 15 -3.70 11.98 -6.93
N LYS A 16 -3.59 13.30 -7.12
CA LYS A 16 -4.14 14.00 -8.29
C LYS A 16 -3.57 13.45 -9.60
N GLN A 17 -2.25 13.25 -9.66
CA GLN A 17 -1.58 12.75 -10.85
C GLN A 17 -1.97 11.29 -11.14
N TYR A 18 -1.98 10.43 -10.12
CA TYR A 18 -2.38 9.03 -10.24
C TYR A 18 -3.81 8.89 -10.78
N SER A 19 -4.75 9.68 -10.22
CA SER A 19 -6.14 9.72 -10.67
C SER A 19 -6.26 10.22 -12.11
N LYS A 20 -5.54 11.30 -12.46
CA LYS A 20 -5.54 11.87 -13.81
C LYS A 20 -5.03 10.87 -14.87
N GLU A 21 -4.04 10.07 -14.51
CA GLU A 21 -3.46 9.06 -15.42
C GLU A 21 -4.26 7.76 -15.47
N GLY A 22 -5.29 7.59 -14.63
CA GLY A 22 -6.13 6.40 -14.61
C GLY A 22 -5.36 5.11 -14.26
N ARG A 23 -4.29 5.23 -13.46
CA ARG A 23 -3.40 4.11 -13.12
C ARG A 23 -4.11 3.02 -12.31
N ARG A 24 -3.59 1.79 -12.40
CA ARG A 24 -4.11 0.60 -11.70
C ARG A 24 -3.05 0.05 -10.73
N PRO A 25 -3.47 -0.51 -9.57
CA PRO A 25 -4.86 -0.64 -9.10
C PRO A 25 -5.48 0.72 -8.70
N LEU A 26 -6.79 0.88 -8.89
CA LEU A 26 -7.45 2.15 -8.54
C LEU A 26 -7.28 2.45 -7.04
N LEU A 27 -7.05 3.72 -6.73
CA LEU A 27 -7.07 4.17 -5.34
C LEU A 27 -8.50 4.04 -4.79
N PRO A 28 -8.69 3.46 -3.58
CA PRO A 28 -10.01 3.30 -2.99
C PRO A 28 -10.66 4.64 -2.58
N THR A 29 -9.83 5.65 -2.35
CA THR A 29 -10.22 7.01 -1.94
C THR A 29 -9.26 8.00 -2.58
N LEU A 30 -9.76 9.20 -2.87
CA LEU A 30 -8.97 10.34 -3.33
C LEU A 30 -8.76 11.39 -2.21
N ASN A 31 -9.22 11.08 -0.99
CA ASN A 31 -9.04 11.97 0.15
C ASN A 31 -7.61 11.91 0.65
N LEU A 32 -6.95 13.07 0.71
CA LEU A 32 -5.55 13.21 1.10
C LEU A 32 -5.30 12.83 2.56
N SER A 33 -6.31 12.98 3.41
CA SER A 33 -6.26 12.61 4.83
C SER A 33 -6.18 11.10 5.05
N ASP A 34 -6.54 10.31 4.04
CA ASP A 34 -6.52 8.85 4.09
C ASP A 34 -5.15 8.26 3.74
N PHE A 35 -4.15 9.10 3.47
CA PHE A 35 -2.80 8.67 3.14
C PHE A 35 -1.75 9.38 3.96
N ASN A 36 -0.64 8.67 4.15
CA ASN A 36 0.59 9.11 4.79
C ASN A 36 1.79 8.76 3.92
N LEU A 37 2.90 9.48 4.08
CA LEU A 37 4.18 9.10 3.52
C LEU A 37 5.06 8.44 4.57
N HIS A 38 5.79 7.41 4.14
CA HIS A 38 6.77 6.71 4.94
C HIS A 38 8.11 6.66 4.20
N TYR A 39 9.22 6.61 4.92
CA TYR A 39 10.54 6.39 4.32
C TYR A 39 10.66 5.00 3.67
N SER A 40 9.94 4.01 4.21
CA SER A 40 9.92 2.63 3.75
C SER A 40 8.57 1.97 4.07
N GLN A 41 8.21 0.92 3.35
CA GLN A 41 7.06 0.07 3.67
C GLN A 41 7.16 -0.60 5.06
N PHE A 42 8.37 -0.69 5.63
CA PHE A 42 8.62 -1.26 6.96
C PHE A 42 8.66 -0.20 8.08
N SER A 43 8.59 1.08 7.73
CA SER A 43 8.61 2.15 8.72
C SER A 43 7.27 2.20 9.45
N LEU A 44 7.30 2.04 10.77
CA LEU A 44 6.11 2.17 11.61
C LEU A 44 5.62 3.63 11.68
N GLU A 45 6.55 4.59 11.60
CA GLU A 45 6.26 6.01 11.70
C GLU A 45 6.07 6.65 10.32
N SER A 46 5.03 7.48 10.20
CA SER A 46 4.78 8.32 9.04
C SER A 46 5.46 9.67 9.18
N LEU A 47 5.83 10.27 8.04
CA LEU A 47 6.29 11.65 7.97
C LEU A 47 5.18 12.63 8.37
N ASP A 48 5.59 13.70 9.03
CA ASP A 48 4.73 14.84 9.35
C ASP A 48 4.32 15.55 8.05
N LYS A 49 3.03 15.90 7.92
CA LYS A 49 2.49 16.53 6.71
C LYS A 49 2.98 17.97 6.53
N GLU A 50 3.37 18.63 7.62
CA GLU A 50 3.87 19.99 7.63
C GLU A 50 5.39 20.08 7.37
N GLU A 51 6.11 18.96 7.40
CA GLU A 51 7.55 18.92 7.16
C GLU A 51 7.88 19.28 5.71
N LYS A 52 8.92 20.12 5.52
CA LYS A 52 9.36 20.52 4.19
C LYS A 52 10.16 19.41 3.53
N LEU A 53 9.90 19.15 2.25
CA LEU A 53 10.59 18.11 1.49
C LEU A 53 12.11 18.34 1.41
N ILE A 54 12.57 19.60 1.43
CA ILE A 54 13.99 19.94 1.40
C ILE A 54 14.74 19.49 2.66
N GLN A 55 14.04 19.33 3.78
CA GLN A 55 14.61 18.87 5.04
C GLN A 55 14.70 17.34 5.09
N LEU A 56 13.91 16.65 4.26
CA LEU A 56 13.95 15.20 4.13
C LEU A 56 15.21 14.79 3.35
N GLY A 57 16.07 13.99 3.97
CA GLY A 57 17.29 13.47 3.32
C GLY A 57 17.03 12.42 2.23
N SER A 58 15.78 11.95 2.09
CA SER A 58 15.38 10.97 1.08
C SER A 58 14.73 11.63 -0.14
N ARG A 59 14.91 11.00 -1.30
CA ARG A 59 14.16 11.32 -2.53
C ARG A 59 13.13 10.25 -2.90
N ASN A 60 13.07 9.17 -2.12
CA ASN A 60 12.14 8.06 -2.32
C ASN A 60 11.26 7.93 -1.08
N PHE A 61 9.96 7.84 -1.31
CA PHE A 61 8.95 7.72 -0.26
C PHE A 61 7.88 6.73 -0.69
N PHE A 62 7.23 6.12 0.30
CA PHE A 62 6.15 5.17 0.10
C PHE A 62 4.84 5.82 0.54
N LEU A 63 3.83 5.80 -0.35
CA LEU A 63 2.48 6.25 -0.03
C LEU A 63 1.71 5.09 0.60
N CYS A 64 1.33 5.24 1.86
CA CYS A 64 0.60 4.23 2.62
C CYS A 64 -0.80 4.75 2.98
N PRO A 65 -1.85 3.91 2.90
CA PRO A 65 -3.14 4.23 3.50
C PRO A 65 -2.98 4.44 5.00
N LYS A 66 -3.58 5.50 5.53
CA LYS A 66 -3.65 5.77 6.96
C LYS A 66 -4.62 4.78 7.59
N ASN A 67 -4.14 3.96 8.51
CA ASN A 67 -5.00 3.11 9.31
C ASN A 67 -5.90 4.02 10.17
N ARG A 68 -7.20 4.03 9.89
CA ARG A 68 -8.21 4.65 10.74
C ARG A 68 -8.50 3.65 11.86
N ASP A 69 -7.74 3.71 12.97
CA ASP A 69 -7.92 2.93 14.20
C ASP A 69 -8.81 1.68 14.04
N ALA A 70 -8.33 0.70 13.29
CA ALA A 70 -8.97 -0.62 13.24
C ALA A 70 -8.39 -1.44 14.38
N TYR A 71 -8.85 -1.16 15.61
CA TYR A 71 -8.96 -2.23 16.59
C TYR A 71 -9.89 -3.26 15.92
N VAL A 72 -9.33 -4.42 15.54
CA VAL A 72 -9.92 -5.49 14.70
C VAL A 72 -9.71 -5.33 13.18
N GLY A 73 -8.68 -6.05 12.69
CA GLY A 73 -8.81 -6.90 11.49
C GLY A 73 -8.77 -6.25 10.11
N SER A 74 -8.48 -4.95 9.98
CA SER A 74 -8.33 -4.35 8.65
C SER A 74 -6.94 -4.61 8.10
N ARG A 75 -6.86 -5.51 7.12
CA ARG A 75 -5.64 -5.87 6.38
C ARG A 75 -4.94 -4.60 5.87
N PRO A 76 -3.65 -4.39 6.21
CA PRO A 76 -2.86 -3.34 5.58
C PRO A 76 -2.77 -3.59 4.08
N PHE A 77 -2.40 -2.56 3.33
CA PHE A 77 -1.91 -2.68 1.96
C PHE A 77 -0.66 -3.57 1.99
N LEU A 78 -0.86 -4.89 1.97
CA LEU A 78 0.21 -5.88 1.92
C LEU A 78 0.73 -5.87 0.48
N THR A 79 1.88 -5.24 0.29
CA THR A 79 2.87 -5.77 -0.63
C THR A 79 3.11 -7.23 -0.21
N ASP A 80 2.89 -8.16 -1.13
CA ASP A 80 3.03 -9.59 -0.84
C ASP A 80 4.51 -9.88 -0.55
N SER A 81 4.84 -9.96 0.73
CA SER A 81 6.08 -10.53 1.23
C SER A 81 5.68 -11.52 2.31
N THR A 82 5.25 -12.69 1.84
CA THR A 82 4.83 -13.79 2.71
C THR A 82 6.06 -14.47 3.32
N SER A 83 6.30 -14.25 4.60
CA SER A 83 7.02 -15.19 5.48
C SER A 83 6.11 -15.50 6.65
N ASN A 84 5.45 -16.67 6.61
CA ASN A 84 4.56 -17.12 7.68
C ASN A 84 5.27 -18.18 8.51
N GLN A 85 5.57 -17.87 9.77
CA GLN A 85 5.77 -18.90 10.80
C GLN A 85 4.41 -19.53 11.13
N ALA A 86 4.43 -20.85 11.23
CA ALA A 86 3.26 -21.71 11.24
C ALA A 86 2.53 -21.70 12.59
N GLU A 87 1.20 -21.69 12.57
CA GLU A 87 0.44 -22.30 13.67
C GLU A 87 -0.82 -23.02 13.16
N ARG A 88 -1.15 -24.08 13.92
CA ARG A 88 -1.69 -25.36 13.46
C ARG A 88 -3.21 -25.34 13.30
N VAL A 89 -3.66 -26.05 12.27
CA VAL A 89 -5.04 -26.30 11.86
C VAL A 89 -5.79 -27.19 12.86
N THR A 90 -7.09 -26.97 13.06
CA THR A 90 -8.06 -28.10 13.03
C THR A 90 -9.36 -27.79 12.27
N ASN A 91 -9.33 -28.13 10.98
CA ASN A 91 -10.33 -28.79 10.11
C ASN A 91 -11.83 -28.41 10.16
N LYS A 92 -12.30 -27.71 9.10
CA LYS A 92 -13.35 -28.15 8.14
C LYS A 92 -13.10 -27.48 6.77
N THR A 93 -12.78 -28.27 5.74
CA THR A 93 -12.45 -27.80 4.38
C THR A 93 -13.72 -27.41 3.63
N VAL A 94 -14.11 -26.14 3.74
CA VAL A 94 -14.91 -25.48 2.70
C VAL A 94 -13.89 -24.77 1.83
N GLN A 95 -13.61 -25.31 0.64
CA GLN A 95 -12.73 -24.64 -0.30
C GLN A 95 -13.35 -23.30 -0.70
N PRO A 96 -12.69 -22.17 -0.44
CA PRO A 96 -13.14 -20.89 -0.95
C PRO A 96 -13.14 -20.95 -2.48
N PRO A 97 -14.09 -20.30 -3.17
CA PRO A 97 -14.23 -20.33 -4.63
C PRO A 97 -13.03 -19.75 -5.40
N TRP A 98 -11.96 -19.39 -4.71
CA TRP A 98 -10.75 -18.74 -5.22
C TRP A 98 -9.58 -19.70 -5.42
N CYS A 99 -9.66 -20.96 -4.94
CA CYS A 99 -8.62 -21.96 -5.20
C CYS A 99 -8.42 -22.21 -6.71
N ASN A 100 -9.48 -22.06 -7.51
CA ASN A 100 -9.42 -22.29 -8.96
C ASN A 100 -8.77 -21.13 -9.75
N LEU A 101 -8.56 -19.96 -9.13
CA LEU A 101 -7.96 -18.81 -9.84
C LEU A 101 -6.44 -18.93 -9.92
N ILE A 102 -5.82 -19.59 -8.94
CA ILE A 102 -4.36 -19.80 -8.91
C ILE A 102 -3.96 -20.88 -9.93
N ASP A 103 -4.81 -21.88 -10.16
CA ASP A 103 -4.59 -22.88 -11.21
C ASP A 103 -4.49 -22.21 -12.60
N PHE A 104 -5.31 -21.20 -12.87
CA PHE A 104 -5.29 -20.47 -14.14
C PHE A 104 -4.00 -19.66 -14.35
N LEU A 105 -3.36 -19.20 -13.26
CA LEU A 105 -2.13 -18.40 -13.33
C LEU A 105 -0.85 -19.27 -13.28
N MET A 106 -0.91 -20.45 -12.67
CA MET A 106 0.21 -21.39 -12.59
C MET A 106 0.32 -22.31 -13.81
N ILE A 107 -0.78 -22.56 -14.54
CA ILE A 107 -0.76 -23.35 -15.79
C ILE A 107 -0.09 -22.60 -16.95
N THR A 108 0.01 -21.26 -16.90
CA THR A 108 0.55 -20.48 -18.02
C THR A 108 2.05 -20.18 -17.96
N SER A 109 2.76 -20.62 -16.92
CA SER A 109 4.22 -20.39 -16.81
C SER A 109 5.09 -21.58 -17.23
N THR A 110 4.49 -22.61 -17.84
CA THR A 110 5.25 -23.75 -18.38
C THR A 110 5.12 -23.82 -19.91
N SER A 111 5.88 -22.96 -20.59
CA SER A 111 6.33 -23.13 -21.98
C SER A 111 7.47 -22.12 -22.18
N LEU A 112 8.70 -22.45 -22.54
CA LEU A 112 9.28 -23.64 -23.18
C LEU A 112 10.45 -24.23 -22.38
#